data_AF-A0A1M7RTG4-F1
#
_entry.id   AF-A0A1M7RTG4-F1
#
_cell.length_a   1.000
_cell.length_b   1.000
_cell.length_c   1.000
_cell.angle_alpha   90.00
_cell.angle_beta   90.00
_cell.angle_gamma   90.00
#
_symmetry.space_group_name_H-M   'P 1'
#
loop_
_entity.id
_entity.type
_entity.pdbx_description
1 polymer ?
#
loop_
_entity_poly.entity_id
_entity_poly.type
_entity_poly.pdbx_seq_one_letter_code
_entity_poly.pdbx_strand_id
1 'polypeptide(L)' 'MNDFLEPGMFVRHPGAPDWGLGQIQSVIGHRVTVNFEHAGKRLIDVEHVRLEVVQLDRGERF' A
#
# COMPACT_ATOMS: atom_id res chain seq x y z
N MET A 1 0.65 -3.40 17.97
CA MET A 1 1.06 -2.62 16.79
C MET A 1 -0.18 -2.42 15.94
N ASN A 2 -0.72 -1.20 15.90
CA ASN A 2 -1.89 -0.90 15.08
C ASN A 2 -1.36 -0.37 13.76
N ASP A 3 -1.17 -1.28 12.79
CA ASP A 3 -0.65 -0.97 11.46
C ASP A 3 -1.76 -0.22 10.69
N PHE A 4 -1.84 1.08 10.95
CA PHE A 4 -2.76 1.95 10.22
C PHE A 4 -2.15 2.24 8.86
N LEU A 5 -2.83 1.83 7.80
CA LEU A 5 -2.48 2.23 6.44
C LEU A 5 -2.86 3.69 6.24
N GLU A 6 -1.93 4.50 5.75
CA GLU A 6 -2.13 5.93 5.51
C GLU A 6 -1.76 6.31 4.07
N PRO A 7 -2.43 7.32 3.48
CA PRO A 7 -2.03 7.85 2.19
C PRO A 7 -0.56 8.31 2.20
N GLY A 8 0.17 7.95 1.14
CA GLY A 8 1.60 8.20 1.00
C GLY A 8 2.49 7.02 1.44
N MET A 9 1.96 6.05 2.20
CA MET A 9 2.68 4.82 2.51
C MET A 9 2.87 3.96 1.26
N PHE A 10 3.94 3.16 1.26
CA PHE A 10 4.21 2.20 0.20
C PHE A 10 3.96 0.79 0.68
N VAL A 11 3.41 -0.03 -0.20
CA VAL A 11 2.93 -1.38 0.10
C VAL A 11 3.23 -2.33 -1.05
N ARG A 12 3.26 -3.63 -0.77
CA ARG A 12 3.23 -4.70 -1.76
C ARG A 12 2.01 -5.59 -1.55
N HIS A 13 1.54 -6.15 -2.66
CA HIS A 13 0.42 -7.09 -2.64
C HIS A 13 0.95 -8.54 -2.68
N PRO A 14 0.83 -9.33 -1.59
CA PRO A 14 1.44 -10.66 -1.52
C PRO A 14 0.85 -11.64 -2.54
N GLY A 15 -0.43 -11.50 -2.88
CA GLY A 15 -1.09 -12.32 -3.91
C GLY A 15 -0.84 -11.87 -5.36
N ALA A 16 -0.10 -10.77 -5.55
CA ALA A 16 0.15 -10.20 -6.88
C ALA A 16 1.53 -9.50 -6.92
N PRO A 17 2.63 -10.26 -6.74
CA PRO A 17 3.98 -9.69 -6.68
C PRO A 17 4.39 -8.97 -7.97
N ASP A 18 3.83 -9.38 -9.11
CA ASP A 18 4.08 -8.76 -10.43
C ASP A 18 3.55 -7.32 -10.54
N TRP A 19 2.63 -6.89 -9.66
CA TRP A 19 2.13 -5.51 -9.66
C TRP A 19 3.20 -4.49 -9.22
N GLY A 20 4.26 -4.96 -8.57
CA GLY A 20 5.37 -4.14 -8.06
C GLY A 20 5.03 -3.40 -6.78
N LEU A 21 5.75 -2.29 -6.54
CA LEU A 21 5.49 -1.42 -5.40
C LEU A 21 4.20 -0.63 -5.65
N GLY A 22 3.39 -0.49 -4.61
CA GLY A 22 2.19 0.32 -4.63
C GLY A 22 2.28 1.47 -3.65
N GLN A 23 1.81 2.66 -4.02
CA GLN A 23 1.63 3.77 -3.09
C GLN A 23 0.15 3.92 -2.73
N ILE A 24 -0.15 4.01 -1.44
CA ILE A 24 -1.51 4.27 -0.96
C ILE A 24 -1.89 5.70 -1.33
N GLN A 25 -2.97 5.86 -2.09
CA GLN A 25 -3.52 7.18 -2.40
C GLN A 25 -4.63 7.58 -1.43
N SER A 26 -5.43 6.63 -0.94
CA SER A 26 -6.56 6.90 -0.04
C SER A 26 -6.97 5.65 0.73
N VAL A 27 -7.52 5.86 1.92
CA VAL A 27 -8.07 4.80 2.79
C VAL A 27 -9.47 5.20 3.22
N ILE A 28 -10.45 4.33 2.95
CA ILE A 28 -11.86 4.54 3.28
C ILE A 28 -12.37 3.27 3.96
N GLY A 29 -12.39 3.28 5.30
CA GLY A 29 -12.67 2.08 6.08
C GLY A 29 -11.65 0.97 5.78
N HIS A 30 -12.11 -0.19 5.35
CA HIS A 30 -11.27 -1.30 4.91
C HIS A 30 -10.83 -1.23 3.44
N ARG A 31 -11.31 -0.23 2.68
CA ARG A 31 -10.98 -0.11 1.25
C ARG A 31 -9.81 0.83 1.07
N VAL A 32 -8.72 0.31 0.55
CA VAL A 32 -7.46 1.02 0.34
C VAL A 32 -7.23 1.16 -1.16
N THR A 33 -7.17 2.41 -1.64
CA THR A 33 -6.80 2.67 -3.03
C THR A 33 -5.29 2.78 -3.11
N VAL A 34 -4.67 1.88 -3.88
CA VAL A 34 -3.22 1.81 -4.09
C VAL A 34 -2.92 2.02 -5.57
N ASN A 35 -1.94 2.84 -5.90
CA ASN A 35 -1.40 2.94 -7.25
C ASN A 35 -0.13 2.09 -7.34
N PHE A 36 -0.22 0.95 -8.02
CA PHE A 36 0.89 0.03 -8.26
C PHE A 36 1.67 0.40 -9.53
N GLU A 37 2.97 0.19 -9.52
CA GLU A 37 3.87 0.51 -10.64
C GLU A 37 3.47 -0.17 -11.95
N HIS A 38 3.12 -1.46 -11.92
CA HIS A 38 2.85 -2.24 -13.12
C HIS A 38 1.35 -2.48 -13.38
N ALA A 39 0.53 -2.45 -12.33
CA ALA A 39 -0.92 -2.67 -12.44
C ALA A 39 -1.76 -1.39 -12.43
N GLY A 40 -1.14 -0.23 -12.15
CA GLY A 40 -1.82 1.04 -11.97
C GLY A 40 -2.70 1.05 -10.72
N LYS A 41 -3.76 1.87 -10.75
CA LYS A 41 -4.68 2.02 -9.61
C LYS A 41 -5.51 0.77 -9.36
N ARG A 42 -5.47 0.25 -8.14
CA ARG A 42 -6.26 -0.87 -7.65
C ARG A 42 -6.90 -0.53 -6.30
N LEU A 43 -8.13 -1.00 -6.13
CA LEU A 43 -8.83 -0.94 -4.86
C LEU A 43 -8.61 -2.28 -4.16
N ILE A 44 -8.02 -2.23 -2.98
CA ILE A 44 -7.70 -3.40 -2.16
C ILE A 44 -8.63 -3.41 -0.96
N ASP A 45 -9.20 -4.58 -0.69
CA ASP A 45 -9.95 -4.82 0.54
C ASP A 45 -9.03 -5.44 1.58
N VAL A 46 -8.74 -4.70 2.66
CA VAL A 46 -7.77 -5.14 3.66
C VAL A 46 -8.34 -6.05 4.74
N GLU A 47 -9.66 -6.31 4.72
CA GLU A 47 -10.24 -7.38 5.55
C GLU A 47 -9.88 -8.76 4.97
N HIS A 48 -9.80 -8.84 3.64
CA HIS A 48 -9.48 -10.07 2.92
C HIS A 48 -8.00 -10.20 2.55
N VAL A 49 -7.30 -9.09 2.30
CA VAL A 49 -5.89 -9.09 1.88
C VAL A 49 -5.05 -8.16 2.75
N ARG A 50 -4.09 -8.72 3.49
CA ARG A 50 -3.12 -7.91 4.22
C ARG A 50 -2.01 -7.46 3.30
N LEU A 51 -1.93 -6.15 3.07
CA LEU A 51 -0.84 -5.52 2.33
C LEU A 51 0.44 -5.53 3.18
N GLU A 52 1.58 -5.73 2.51
CA GLU A 52 2.88 -5.69 3.16
C GLU A 52 3.41 -4.26 3.10
N VAL A 53 3.42 -3.56 4.24
CA VAL A 53 3.98 -2.21 4.31
C VAL A 53 5.49 -2.27 4.04
N VAL A 54 5.92 -1.59 2.99
CA VAL A 54 7.32 -1.38 2.69
C VAL A 54 7.72 -0.11 3.44
N GLN A 55 8.44 -0.29 4.54
CA GLN A 55 9.06 0.82 5.24
C GLN A 55 10.14 1.39 4.32
N LEU A 56 9.77 2.33 3.45
CA LEU A 56 10.74 3.25 2.88
C LEU A 56 11.19 4.09 4.06
N ASP A 57 12.34 3.71 4.61
CA ASP A 57 13.09 4.54 5.53
C ASP A 57 13.14 5.93 4.88
N ARG A 58 12.39 6.87 5.49
CA ARG A 58 12.44 8.26 5.09
C ARG A 58 13.78 8.76 5.62
N GLY A 59 14.84 8.41 4.89
CA GLY A 59 16.17 8.96 5.04
C GLY A 59 16.05 10.47 4.90
N GLU A 60 16.10 11.11 6.07
CA GLU A 60 16.72 12.39 6.34
C GLU A 60 16.27 13.57 5.47
N ARG A 61 15.33 14.30 6.04
CA ARG A 61 15.14 15.72 5.82
C ARG A 61 16.37 16.45 6.39
N PHE A 62 17.26 16.94 5.53
CA PHE A 62 18.13 18.09 5.80
C PHE A 62 17.88 19.16 4.74
#